data_AF-A0A433PIH4-F1
#
_entry.id   AF-A0A433PIH4-F1
#
_cell.length_a   1.000
_cell.length_b   1.000
_cell.length_c   1.000
_cell.angle_alpha   90.00
_cell.angle_beta   90.00
_cell.angle_gamma   90.00
#
_symmetry.space_group_name_H-M   'P 1'
#
loop_
_entity.id
_entity.type
_entity.pdbx_description
1 polymer ?
#
loop_
_entity_poly.entity_id
_entity_poly.type
_entity_poly.pdbx_seq_one_letter_code
_entity_poly.pdbx_strand_id
1 'polypeptide(L)'
;MKFRRDSFTPAPARRHSLERTPLVTKPDYGIDEPCVIRRLVLVSVALPLLGIALTIAGLVHSHLIMFAMGATSVIVAVGCTATIFLMIKSSRHGKQRVRDTVLNEFQFRGDERVLDVGCGRGLMLLGAAKRLREGTVVGLDTWSQEDQYKNAPENTFANAVAEGVPLDRVRLQNGNMCDMSFIASDSFDVVLSSLTIHNVRTRKARQRAVAEMVRVLKPGGSIALVDCRHVREYAGHLERTGWVTEVRCSPVDWNMFPPIRVVYAKKRDGPLMEEV
;
A
#
# COMPACT_ATOMS: atom_id res chain seq x y z
N MET A 1 -2.02 18.41 -34.29
CA MET A 1 -2.62 18.05 -32.99
C MET A 1 -1.48 18.00 -31.96
N LYS A 2 -1.30 19.05 -31.15
CA LYS A 2 -0.12 19.22 -30.27
C LYS A 2 -0.23 18.29 -29.06
N PHE A 3 0.79 17.45 -28.83
CA PHE A 3 0.98 16.64 -27.64
C PHE A 3 0.79 17.50 -26.38
N ARG A 4 -0.20 17.18 -25.55
CA ARG A 4 -0.33 17.77 -24.21
C ARG A 4 0.80 17.21 -23.37
N ARG A 5 1.65 18.10 -22.86
CA ARG A 5 2.66 17.78 -21.84
C ARG A 5 1.95 17.09 -20.67
N ASP A 6 2.39 15.87 -20.39
CA ASP A 6 2.27 15.15 -19.13
C ASP A 6 2.09 16.12 -17.94
N SER A 7 0.85 16.34 -17.51
CA SER A 7 0.53 17.26 -16.42
C SER A 7 0.74 16.61 -15.06
N PHE A 8 1.90 15.97 -14.87
CA PHE A 8 2.34 15.53 -13.56
C PHE A 8 2.66 16.76 -12.72
N THR A 9 2.28 16.77 -11.45
CA THR A 9 2.71 17.83 -10.54
C THR A 9 4.23 17.64 -10.37
N PRO A 10 5.07 18.55 -10.89
CA PRO A 10 6.51 18.46 -10.67
C PRO A 10 6.78 18.66 -9.18
N ALA A 11 7.88 18.09 -8.68
CA ALA A 11 8.37 18.44 -7.35
C ALA A 11 8.43 19.98 -7.22
N PRO A 12 8.03 20.56 -6.07
CA PRO A 12 8.06 22.00 -5.90
C PRO A 12 9.46 22.53 -6.26
N ALA A 13 9.52 23.54 -7.13
CA ALA A 13 10.78 24.14 -7.55
C ALA A 13 11.57 24.56 -6.32
N ARG A 14 12.83 24.13 -6.20
CA ARG A 14 13.72 24.54 -5.11
C ARG A 14 13.73 26.07 -5.04
N ARG A 15 13.11 26.65 -4.00
CA ARG A 15 13.74 27.69 -3.15
C ARG A 15 12.87 28.35 -2.07
N HIS A 16 11.55 28.13 -1.96
CA HIS A 16 10.82 28.78 -0.84
C HIS A 16 9.77 27.94 -0.09
N SER A 17 9.29 26.82 -0.63
CA SER A 17 8.27 26.00 0.04
C SER A 17 8.84 24.88 0.93
N LEU A 18 10.08 24.45 0.69
CA LEU A 18 10.74 23.38 1.47
C LEU A 18 11.57 23.90 2.66
N GLU A 19 11.82 25.22 2.78
CA GLU A 19 12.48 25.81 3.97
C GLU A 19 11.65 25.64 5.25
N ARG A 20 10.35 25.34 5.10
CA ARG A 20 9.44 25.04 6.21
C ARG A 20 9.15 23.55 6.37
N THR A 21 9.69 22.71 5.49
CA THR A 21 9.61 21.25 5.69
C THR A 21 10.63 20.90 6.75
N PRO A 22 10.23 20.32 7.90
CA PRO A 22 11.18 19.87 8.89
C PRO A 22 12.25 19.03 8.21
N LEU A 23 13.53 19.22 8.57
CA LEU A 23 14.58 18.28 8.19
C LEU A 23 14.24 16.93 8.84
N VAL A 24 13.45 16.12 8.14
CA VAL A 24 13.06 14.80 8.57
C VAL A 24 14.30 13.93 8.44
N THR A 25 14.96 13.64 9.56
CA THR A 25 16.18 12.83 9.62
C THR A 25 15.91 11.34 9.42
N LYS A 26 14.64 10.92 9.49
CA LYS A 26 14.22 9.53 9.33
C LYS A 26 12.89 9.45 8.59
N PRO A 27 12.77 8.64 7.51
CA PRO A 27 11.52 8.52 6.78
C PRO A 27 10.38 8.01 7.68
N ASP A 28 9.22 8.65 7.55
CA ASP A 28 7.98 8.29 8.24
C ASP A 28 6.91 7.84 7.24
N TYR A 29 6.77 6.53 7.13
CA TYR A 29 5.75 5.89 6.30
C TYR A 29 4.42 5.69 7.04
N GLY A 30 4.26 6.22 8.25
CA GLY A 30 3.03 6.17 9.04
C GLY A 30 2.76 4.81 9.70
N ILE A 31 1.64 4.75 10.41
CA ILE A 31 1.05 3.51 10.95
C ILE A 31 -0.24 3.25 10.17
N ASP A 32 -0.45 1.98 9.81
CA ASP A 32 -1.64 1.58 9.05
C ASP A 32 -2.87 1.59 9.98
N GLU A 33 -4.00 2.10 9.50
CA GLU A 33 -5.29 2.08 10.23
C GLU A 33 -5.25 2.66 11.67
N PRO A 34 -4.77 3.90 11.88
CA PRO A 34 -4.60 4.47 13.22
C PRO A 34 -5.93 4.61 13.99
N CYS A 35 -7.04 4.79 13.27
CA CYS A 35 -8.37 4.81 13.84
C CYS A 35 -8.77 3.47 14.46
N VAL A 36 -8.41 2.35 13.82
CA VAL A 36 -8.65 0.99 14.33
C VAL A 36 -7.81 0.74 15.56
N ILE A 37 -6.52 1.10 15.54
CA ILE A 37 -5.63 0.98 16.70
C ILE A 37 -6.20 1.75 17.90
N ARG A 38 -6.64 2.99 17.70
CA ARG A 38 -7.26 3.80 18.76
C ARG A 38 -8.49 3.13 19.37
N ARG A 39 -9.38 2.57 18.53
CA ARG A 39 -10.57 1.85 19.01
C ARG A 39 -10.19 0.59 19.78
N LEU A 40 -9.21 -0.18 19.30
CA LEU A 40 -8.71 -1.37 19.98
C LEU A 40 -8.09 -1.03 21.33
N VAL A 41 -7.35 0.08 21.44
CA VAL A 41 -6.78 0.54 22.73
C VAL A 41 -7.89 0.89 23.72
N LEU A 42 -8.94 1.57 23.28
CA LEU A 42 -10.09 1.88 24.14
C LEU A 42 -10.75 0.60 24.65
N VAL A 43 -10.97 -0.39 23.77
CA VAL A 43 -11.53 -1.69 24.16
C VAL A 43 -10.60 -2.44 25.09
N SER A 44 -9.29 -2.48 24.81
CA SER A 44 -8.31 -3.22 25.62
C SER A 44 -8.08 -2.63 27.01
N VAL A 45 -8.51 -1.38 27.26
CA VAL A 45 -8.45 -0.74 28.57
C VAL A 45 -9.80 -0.76 29.28
N ALA A 46 -10.88 -0.37 28.62
CA ALA A 46 -12.19 -0.25 29.26
C ALA A 46 -12.82 -1.60 29.60
N LEU A 47 -12.74 -2.57 28.69
CA LEU A 47 -13.37 -3.88 28.84
C LEU A 47 -12.81 -4.70 30.01
N PRO A 48 -11.48 -4.81 30.23
CA PRO A 48 -10.95 -5.60 31.36
C PRO A 48 -11.20 -4.93 32.72
N LEU A 49 -11.30 -3.59 32.81
CA LEU A 49 -11.64 -2.91 34.08
C LEU A 49 -13.04 -3.32 34.56
N LEU A 50 -14.02 -3.30 33.65
CA LEU A 50 -15.36 -3.83 33.93
C LEU A 50 -15.32 -5.34 34.20
N GLY A 51 -14.50 -6.06 33.44
CA GLY A 51 -14.23 -7.48 33.60
C GLY A 51 -13.80 -7.89 34.99
N ILE A 52 -12.76 -7.24 35.51
CA ILE A 52 -12.19 -7.47 36.83
C ILE A 52 -13.26 -7.23 37.91
N ALA A 53 -14.05 -6.15 37.79
CA ALA A 53 -15.14 -5.87 38.72
C ALA A 53 -16.20 -6.99 38.72
N LEU A 54 -16.59 -7.49 37.53
CA LEU A 54 -17.54 -8.60 37.39
C LEU A 54 -16.97 -9.93 37.91
N THR A 55 -15.68 -10.19 37.70
CA THR A 55 -14.99 -11.37 38.25
C THR A 55 -14.99 -11.33 39.78
N ILE A 56 -14.63 -10.20 40.39
CA ILE A 56 -14.64 -10.02 41.84
C ILE A 56 -16.07 -10.16 42.39
N ALA A 57 -17.05 -9.48 41.79
CA ALA A 57 -18.44 -9.58 42.21
C ALA A 57 -18.99 -11.01 42.09
N GLY A 58 -18.65 -11.72 41.00
CA GLY A 58 -19.02 -13.11 40.79
C GLY A 58 -18.42 -14.06 41.82
N LEU A 59 -17.17 -13.82 42.25
CA LEU A 59 -16.52 -14.60 43.31
C LEU A 59 -17.14 -14.32 44.69
N VAL A 60 -17.38 -13.05 45.02
CA VAL A 60 -17.95 -12.65 46.33
C VAL A 60 -19.37 -13.20 46.52
N HIS A 61 -20.16 -13.24 45.46
CA HIS A 61 -21.57 -13.66 45.52
C HIS A 61 -21.81 -15.07 44.95
N SER A 62 -20.76 -15.84 44.65
CA SER A 62 -20.83 -17.19 44.08
C SER A 62 -21.65 -17.32 42.78
N HIS A 63 -21.66 -16.27 41.96
CA HIS A 63 -22.35 -16.24 40.67
C HIS A 63 -21.41 -16.61 39.51
N LEU A 64 -21.48 -17.87 39.08
CA LEU A 64 -20.64 -18.43 38.01
C LEU A 64 -20.70 -17.64 36.69
N ILE A 65 -21.88 -17.15 36.32
CA ILE A 65 -22.07 -16.40 35.06
C ILE A 65 -21.28 -15.09 35.08
N MET A 66 -21.35 -14.32 36.17
CA MET A 66 -20.60 -13.06 36.30
C MET A 66 -19.09 -13.29 36.28
N PHE A 67 -18.63 -14.36 36.93
CA PHE A 67 -17.24 -14.78 36.87
C PHE A 67 -16.79 -15.10 35.44
N ALA A 68 -17.56 -15.91 34.71
CA ALA A 68 -17.24 -16.31 33.34
C ALA A 68 -17.24 -15.11 32.37
N MET A 69 -18.19 -14.18 32.52
CA MET A 69 -18.23 -12.93 31.76
C MET A 69 -16.98 -12.08 32.02
N GLY A 70 -16.62 -11.91 33.29
CA GLY A 70 -15.41 -11.17 33.68
C GLY A 70 -14.14 -11.81 33.14
N ALA A 71 -13.98 -13.14 33.26
CA ALA A 71 -12.82 -13.86 32.73
C ALA A 71 -12.71 -13.74 31.18
N THR A 72 -13.84 -13.88 30.47
CA THR A 72 -13.88 -13.74 29.01
C THR A 72 -13.45 -12.35 28.55
N SER A 73 -13.83 -11.31 29.29
CA SER A 73 -13.47 -9.93 28.96
C SER A 73 -11.94 -9.67 29.03
N VAL A 74 -11.24 -10.34 29.95
CA VAL A 74 -9.77 -10.29 30.07
C VAL A 74 -9.13 -10.99 28.87
N ILE A 75 -9.65 -12.15 28.45
CA ILE A 75 -9.17 -12.87 27.26
C ILE A 75 -9.31 -11.98 26.01
N VAL A 76 -10.46 -11.32 25.84
CA VAL A 76 -10.69 -10.38 24.72
C VAL A 76 -9.69 -9.21 24.79
N ALA A 77 -9.43 -8.65 25.97
CA ALA A 77 -8.47 -7.56 26.13
C ALA A 77 -7.04 -7.96 25.76
N VAL A 78 -6.61 -9.17 26.14
CA VAL A 78 -5.32 -9.75 25.74
C VAL A 78 -5.25 -9.89 24.22
N GLY A 79 -6.31 -10.41 23.58
CA GLY A 79 -6.40 -10.53 22.12
C GLY A 79 -6.33 -9.19 21.39
N CYS A 80 -7.02 -8.16 21.87
CA CYS A 80 -6.93 -6.79 21.34
C CYS A 80 -5.52 -6.22 21.48
N THR A 81 -4.88 -6.40 22.65
CA THR A 81 -3.51 -5.94 22.91
C THR A 81 -2.50 -6.61 21.99
N ALA A 82 -2.61 -7.93 21.79
CA ALA A 82 -1.79 -8.68 20.84
C ALA A 82 -1.99 -8.17 19.40
N THR A 83 -3.24 -7.89 19.02
CA THR A 83 -3.56 -7.33 17.70
C THR A 83 -2.91 -5.95 17.49
N ILE A 84 -2.99 -5.06 18.47
CA ILE A 84 -2.33 -3.74 18.43
C ILE A 84 -0.82 -3.90 18.24
N PHE A 85 -0.19 -4.80 19.01
CA PHE A 85 1.23 -5.06 18.90
C PHE A 85 1.63 -5.56 17.50
N LEU A 86 0.86 -6.49 16.93
CA LEU A 86 1.08 -7.00 15.59
C LEU A 86 0.93 -5.90 14.52
N MET A 87 -0.10 -5.05 14.63
CA MET A 87 -0.29 -3.91 13.73
C MET A 87 0.91 -2.96 13.77
N ILE A 88 1.37 -2.56 14.97
CA ILE A 88 2.53 -1.67 15.12
C ILE A 88 3.80 -2.31 14.59
N LYS A 89 4.05 -3.59 14.89
CA LYS A 89 5.23 -4.33 14.39
C LYS A 89 5.23 -4.40 12.87
N SER A 90 4.08 -4.73 12.28
CA SER A 90 3.84 -4.79 10.83
C SER A 90 4.12 -3.45 10.17
N SER A 91 3.53 -2.36 10.67
CA SER A 91 3.71 -1.03 10.09
C SER A 91 5.12 -0.47 10.27
N ARG A 92 5.88 -0.85 11.31
CA ARG A 92 7.23 -0.33 11.53
C ARG A 92 8.33 -1.10 10.78
N HIS A 93 8.23 -2.43 10.73
CA HIS A 93 9.28 -3.29 10.18
C HIS A 93 8.78 -4.19 9.06
N GLY A 94 7.56 -4.72 9.19
CA GLY A 94 6.96 -5.63 8.19
C GLY A 94 6.90 -5.00 6.81
N LYS A 95 6.39 -3.77 6.70
CA LYS A 95 6.22 -3.12 5.40
C LYS A 95 7.53 -2.80 4.67
N GLN A 96 8.58 -2.45 5.41
CA GLN A 96 9.91 -2.21 4.81
C GLN A 96 10.51 -3.53 4.29
N ARG A 97 10.34 -4.62 5.05
CA ARG A 97 10.75 -5.95 4.61
C ARG A 97 9.99 -6.39 3.36
N VAL A 98 8.66 -6.24 3.34
CA VAL A 98 7.83 -6.56 2.17
C VAL A 98 8.23 -5.72 0.97
N ARG A 99 8.43 -4.40 1.16
CA ARG A 99 8.95 -3.52 0.10
C ARG A 99 10.22 -4.08 -0.50
N ASP A 100 11.21 -4.41 0.33
CA ASP A 100 12.51 -4.86 -0.16
C ASP A 100 12.42 -6.25 -0.80
N THR A 101 11.63 -7.18 -0.25
CA THR A 101 11.34 -8.49 -0.87
C THR A 101 10.70 -8.31 -2.25
N VAL A 102 9.64 -7.52 -2.36
CA VAL A 102 8.92 -7.31 -3.63
C VAL A 102 9.81 -6.65 -4.66
N LEU A 103 10.54 -5.61 -4.28
CA LEU A 103 11.40 -4.89 -5.22
C LEU A 103 12.63 -5.69 -5.64
N ASN A 104 13.11 -6.63 -4.82
CA ASN A 104 14.24 -7.50 -5.19
C ASN A 104 13.85 -8.60 -6.19
N GLU A 105 12.56 -8.83 -6.44
CA GLU A 105 12.09 -9.73 -7.49
C GLU A 105 12.26 -9.12 -8.90
N PHE A 106 12.48 -7.81 -8.99
CA PHE A 106 12.70 -7.12 -10.25
C PHE A 106 14.20 -6.94 -10.52
N GLN A 107 14.61 -7.23 -11.75
CA GLN A 107 15.93 -6.87 -12.25
C GLN A 107 15.88 -5.47 -12.84
N PHE A 108 16.12 -4.46 -12.00
CA PHE A 108 16.20 -3.07 -12.45
C PHE A 108 17.46 -2.83 -13.30
N ARG A 109 17.27 -2.38 -14.53
CA ARG A 109 18.28 -1.85 -15.45
C ARG A 109 18.83 -0.51 -14.97
N GLY A 110 18.01 0.26 -14.26
CA GLY A 110 18.35 1.54 -13.65
C GLY A 110 17.83 2.75 -14.41
N ASP A 111 17.25 2.57 -15.60
CA ASP A 111 16.70 3.61 -16.48
C ASP A 111 15.16 3.58 -16.57
N GLU A 112 14.51 2.69 -15.81
CA GLU A 112 13.07 2.48 -15.87
C GLU A 112 12.23 3.70 -15.48
N ARG A 113 11.05 3.79 -16.08
CA ARG A 113 9.93 4.56 -15.54
C ARG A 113 9.05 3.62 -14.70
N VAL A 114 8.95 3.91 -13.40
CA VAL A 114 8.15 3.13 -12.45
C VAL A 114 6.92 3.91 -12.04
N LEU A 115 5.75 3.28 -12.06
CA LEU A 115 4.51 3.82 -11.49
C LEU A 115 4.19 3.10 -10.18
N ASP A 116 3.95 3.84 -9.11
CA ASP A 116 3.39 3.33 -7.86
C ASP A 116 1.95 3.85 -7.70
N VAL A 117 0.97 2.96 -7.82
CA VAL A 117 -0.45 3.27 -7.75
C VAL A 117 -0.96 3.07 -6.33
N GLY A 118 -1.53 4.14 -5.76
CA GLY A 118 -1.80 4.27 -4.32
C GLY A 118 -0.51 4.46 -3.53
N CYS A 119 0.37 5.34 -4.01
CA CYS A 119 1.72 5.49 -3.46
C CYS A 119 1.74 5.97 -2.00
N GLY A 120 0.66 6.59 -1.51
CA GLY A 120 0.56 7.16 -0.16
C GLY A 120 1.79 7.99 0.16
N ARG A 121 2.46 7.64 1.27
CA ARG A 121 3.72 8.27 1.73
C ARG A 121 5.00 7.81 1.02
N GLY A 122 4.87 7.09 -0.09
CA GLY A 122 5.96 6.71 -1.00
C GLY A 122 6.81 5.51 -0.58
N LEU A 123 6.26 4.54 0.17
CA LEU A 123 7.04 3.37 0.61
C LEU A 123 7.61 2.57 -0.57
N MET A 124 6.74 2.15 -1.50
CA MET A 124 7.14 1.41 -2.68
C MET A 124 7.82 2.33 -3.69
N LEU A 125 7.23 3.51 -3.95
CA LEU A 125 7.76 4.55 -4.84
C LEU A 125 9.24 4.87 -4.59
N LEU A 126 9.59 5.22 -3.35
CA LEU A 126 10.96 5.63 -3.00
C LEU A 126 11.90 4.43 -2.88
N GLY A 127 11.38 3.27 -2.47
CA GLY A 127 12.13 2.02 -2.55
C GLY A 127 12.55 1.67 -3.97
N ALA A 128 11.66 1.87 -4.94
CA ALA A 128 11.96 1.68 -6.36
C ALA A 128 12.96 2.74 -6.84
N ALA A 129 12.77 4.02 -6.49
CA ALA A 129 13.67 5.11 -6.88
C ALA A 129 15.14 4.84 -6.51
N LYS A 130 15.39 4.23 -5.35
CA LYS A 130 16.74 3.86 -4.88
C LYS A 130 17.41 2.74 -5.66
N ARG A 131 16.65 1.97 -6.43
CA ARG A 131 17.16 0.91 -7.33
C ARG A 131 17.43 1.42 -8.75
N LEU A 132 17.05 2.67 -9.02
CA LEU A 132 17.22 3.29 -10.32
C LEU A 132 18.44 4.24 -10.29
N ARG A 133 19.23 4.27 -11.36
CA ARG A 133 20.34 5.24 -11.54
C ARG A 133 19.86 6.53 -12.19
N GLU A 134 19.24 6.40 -13.36
CA GLU A 134 18.76 7.52 -14.20
C GLU A 134 17.24 7.52 -14.35
N GLY A 135 16.57 6.41 -14.03
CA GLY A 135 15.13 6.24 -14.17
C GLY A 135 14.31 7.19 -13.30
N THR A 136 13.00 7.20 -13.53
CA THR A 136 12.07 8.09 -12.80
C THR A 136 10.95 7.30 -12.16
N VAL A 137 10.41 7.83 -11.06
CA VAL A 137 9.27 7.24 -10.37
C VAL A 137 8.09 8.22 -10.37
N VAL A 138 6.90 7.68 -10.61
CA VAL A 138 5.64 8.42 -10.59
C VAL A 138 4.73 7.78 -9.55
N GLY A 139 4.29 8.56 -8.58
CA GLY A 139 3.30 8.14 -7.59
C GLY A 139 1.92 8.65 -7.94
N LEU A 140 0.93 7.76 -8.01
CA LEU A 140 -0.48 8.10 -8.14
C LEU A 140 -1.18 7.88 -6.80
N ASP A 141 -1.91 8.87 -6.29
CA ASP A 141 -2.73 8.70 -5.08
C ASP A 141 -3.92 9.66 -5.10
N THR A 142 -4.97 9.37 -4.31
CA THR A 142 -6.12 10.27 -4.11
C THR A 142 -5.93 11.19 -2.90
N TRP A 143 -4.88 10.97 -2.10
CA TRP A 143 -4.55 11.70 -0.87
C TRP A 143 -5.67 11.64 0.17
N SER A 144 -6.42 10.53 0.17
CA SER A 144 -7.54 10.27 1.07
C SER A 144 -7.12 10.27 2.54
N GLN A 145 -7.79 11.09 3.35
CA GLN A 145 -7.60 11.12 4.81
C GLN A 145 -8.27 9.96 5.53
N GLU A 146 -9.24 9.31 4.88
CA GLU A 146 -9.92 8.13 5.42
C GLU A 146 -8.99 6.91 5.42
N ASP A 147 -8.25 6.72 4.32
CA ASP A 147 -7.38 5.56 4.13
C ASP A 147 -6.05 5.70 4.88
N GLN A 148 -5.51 6.92 4.97
CA GLN A 148 -4.27 7.18 5.70
C GLN A 148 -4.27 8.55 6.38
N TYR A 149 -3.95 8.57 7.68
CA TYR A 149 -3.92 9.81 8.46
C TYR A 149 -2.85 10.78 7.95
N LYS A 150 -3.26 12.05 7.72
CA LYS A 150 -2.42 13.11 7.16
C LYS A 150 -1.81 12.70 5.81
N ASN A 151 -2.52 11.90 4.99
CA ASN A 151 -2.01 11.55 3.66
C ASN A 151 -1.91 12.82 2.80
N ALA A 152 -0.74 13.11 2.26
CA ALA A 152 -0.52 14.31 1.48
C ALA A 152 0.77 14.16 0.66
N PRO A 153 0.83 14.76 -0.55
CA PRO A 153 2.02 14.73 -1.40
C PRO A 153 3.30 15.16 -0.67
N GLU A 154 3.18 16.11 0.25
CA GLU A 154 4.28 16.67 1.03
C GLU A 154 4.98 15.62 1.89
N ASN A 155 4.26 14.63 2.42
CA ASN A 155 4.89 13.56 3.21
C ASN A 155 5.76 12.66 2.33
N THR A 156 5.35 12.42 1.09
CA THR A 156 6.13 11.62 0.13
C THR A 156 7.39 12.34 -0.26
N PHE A 157 7.32 13.65 -0.51
CA PHE A 157 8.52 14.45 -0.74
C PHE A 157 9.42 14.56 0.49
N ALA A 158 8.86 14.70 1.69
CA ALA A 158 9.63 14.69 2.94
C ALA A 158 10.37 13.36 3.13
N ASN A 159 9.71 12.23 2.84
CA ASN A 159 10.34 10.92 2.85
C ASN A 159 11.40 10.77 1.76
N ALA A 160 11.19 11.35 0.58
CA ALA A 160 12.19 11.35 -0.50
C ALA A 160 13.48 12.05 -0.05
N VAL A 161 13.36 13.21 0.61
CA VAL A 161 14.49 13.93 1.20
C VAL A 161 15.17 13.08 2.29
N ALA A 162 14.39 12.49 3.20
CA ALA A 162 14.91 11.66 4.29
C ALA A 162 15.62 10.38 3.81
N GLU A 163 15.18 9.81 2.68
CA GLU A 163 15.76 8.63 2.03
C GLU A 163 16.93 8.99 1.08
N GLY A 164 17.22 10.28 0.87
CA GLY A 164 18.27 10.74 -0.05
C GLY A 164 17.93 10.57 -1.54
N VAL A 165 16.64 10.46 -1.88
CA VAL A 165 16.17 10.32 -3.26
C VAL A 165 16.13 11.68 -3.96
N PRO A 166 16.76 11.84 -5.14
CA PRO A 166 16.70 13.09 -5.91
C PRO A 166 15.27 13.47 -6.29
N LEU A 167 14.82 14.67 -5.91
CA LEU A 167 13.43 15.12 -6.09
C LEU A 167 13.03 15.29 -7.56
N ASP A 168 13.97 15.55 -8.46
CA ASP A 168 13.76 15.64 -9.90
C ASP A 168 13.38 14.29 -10.54
N ARG A 169 13.64 13.18 -9.83
CA ARG A 169 13.28 11.82 -10.24
C ARG A 169 11.91 11.37 -9.72
N VAL A 170 11.29 12.15 -8.84
CA VAL A 170 10.00 11.84 -8.21
C VAL A 170 8.92 12.77 -8.73
N ARG A 171 7.86 12.20 -9.31
CA ARG A 171 6.66 12.94 -9.71
C ARG A 171 5.44 12.39 -9.00
N LEU A 172 4.52 13.27 -8.60
CA LEU A 172 3.27 12.86 -7.96
C LEU A 172 2.08 13.33 -8.77
N GLN A 173 1.06 12.49 -8.78
CA GLN A 173 -0.18 12.70 -9.50
C GLN A 173 -1.36 12.44 -8.58
N ASN A 174 -2.26 13.41 -8.49
CA ASN A 174 -3.57 13.17 -7.93
C ASN A 174 -4.43 12.42 -8.95
N GLY A 175 -5.02 11.29 -8.56
CA GLY A 175 -5.96 10.59 -9.44
C GLY A 175 -6.45 9.27 -8.87
N ASN A 176 -7.53 8.79 -9.48
CA ASN A 176 -8.19 7.54 -9.09
C ASN A 176 -7.59 6.38 -9.88
N MET A 177 -7.13 5.32 -9.20
CA MET A 177 -6.60 4.13 -9.88
C MET A 177 -7.57 3.46 -10.86
N CYS A 178 -8.89 3.67 -10.70
CA CYS A 178 -9.92 3.14 -11.60
C CYS A 178 -10.06 3.93 -12.90
N ASP A 179 -9.41 5.09 -13.02
CA ASP A 179 -9.40 5.94 -14.21
C ASP A 179 -8.04 6.66 -14.31
N MET A 180 -7.14 6.08 -15.10
CA MET A 180 -5.84 6.66 -15.44
C MET A 180 -5.82 7.15 -16.89
N SER A 181 -6.97 7.57 -17.45
CA SER A 181 -7.10 8.00 -18.86
C SER A 181 -6.20 9.18 -19.24
N PHE A 182 -5.75 9.98 -18.26
CA PHE A 182 -4.77 11.04 -18.43
C PHE A 182 -3.31 10.54 -18.59
N ILE A 183 -3.07 9.25 -18.37
CA ILE A 183 -1.79 8.56 -18.60
C ILE A 183 -1.90 7.75 -19.90
N ALA A 184 -0.96 7.98 -20.82
CA ALA A 184 -0.87 7.20 -22.05
C ALA A 184 -0.63 5.71 -21.76
N SER A 185 -1.16 4.84 -22.63
CA SER A 185 -0.84 3.42 -22.60
C SER A 185 0.67 3.20 -22.78
N ASP A 186 1.19 2.08 -22.28
CA ASP A 186 2.58 1.67 -22.51
C ASP A 186 3.63 2.72 -22.06
N SER A 187 3.38 3.38 -20.93
CA SER A 187 4.21 4.48 -20.42
C SER A 187 5.29 4.05 -19.43
N PHE A 188 5.08 2.92 -18.73
CA PHE A 188 5.91 2.49 -17.59
C PHE A 188 6.52 1.12 -17.80
N ASP A 189 7.76 0.95 -17.37
CA ASP A 189 8.48 -0.33 -17.41
C ASP A 189 8.07 -1.23 -16.24
N VAL A 190 7.75 -0.62 -15.09
CA VAL A 190 7.28 -1.32 -13.88
C VAL A 190 6.06 -0.62 -13.31
N VAL A 191 5.03 -1.38 -12.94
CA VAL A 191 3.87 -0.89 -12.19
C VAL A 191 3.79 -1.61 -10.84
N LEU A 192 3.68 -0.83 -9.78
CA LEU A 192 3.57 -1.29 -8.41
C LEU A 192 2.25 -0.82 -7.83
N SER A 193 1.67 -1.60 -6.92
CA SER A 193 0.58 -1.16 -6.06
C SER A 193 0.64 -1.93 -4.76
N SER A 194 0.54 -1.24 -3.62
CA SER A 194 0.65 -1.87 -2.30
C SER A 194 -0.45 -1.41 -1.36
N LEU A 195 -1.20 -2.37 -0.82
CA LEU A 195 -2.20 -2.18 0.22
C LEU A 195 -3.21 -1.06 -0.08
N THR A 196 -3.68 -0.97 -1.33
CA THR A 196 -4.59 0.10 -1.76
C THR A 196 -5.79 -0.40 -2.56
N ILE A 197 -5.62 -1.45 -3.40
CA ILE A 197 -6.69 -1.94 -4.29
C ILE A 197 -7.86 -2.49 -3.46
N HIS A 198 -7.62 -3.08 -2.30
CA HIS A 198 -8.67 -3.56 -1.40
C HIS A 198 -9.62 -2.47 -0.88
N ASN A 199 -9.21 -1.19 -0.90
CA ASN A 199 -10.09 -0.08 -0.52
C ASN A 199 -11.15 0.21 -1.60
N VAL A 200 -10.95 -0.29 -2.82
CA VAL A 200 -11.92 -0.18 -3.90
C VAL A 200 -13.09 -1.16 -3.67
N ARG A 201 -14.25 -0.58 -3.36
CA ARG A 201 -15.44 -1.28 -2.84
C ARG A 201 -15.94 -2.42 -3.72
N THR A 202 -16.00 -2.24 -5.05
CA THR A 202 -16.61 -3.22 -5.95
C THR A 202 -15.59 -4.03 -6.72
N ARG A 203 -15.88 -5.32 -6.94
CA ARG A 203 -15.08 -6.21 -7.79
C ARG A 203 -14.84 -5.63 -9.19
N LYS A 204 -15.88 -5.09 -9.81
CA LYS A 204 -15.78 -4.45 -11.14
C LYS A 204 -14.83 -3.24 -11.13
N ALA A 205 -14.83 -2.45 -10.06
CA ALA A 205 -13.91 -1.32 -9.94
C ALA A 205 -12.46 -1.79 -9.68
N ARG A 206 -12.23 -2.82 -8.86
CA ARG A 206 -10.90 -3.43 -8.70
C ARG A 206 -10.36 -3.99 -10.01
N GLN A 207 -11.21 -4.67 -10.78
CA GLN A 207 -10.86 -5.15 -12.12
C GLN A 207 -10.47 -3.99 -13.05
N ARG A 208 -11.24 -2.89 -13.05
CA ARG A 208 -10.88 -1.69 -13.81
C ARG A 208 -9.54 -1.11 -13.38
N ALA A 209 -9.26 -1.04 -12.08
CA ALA A 209 -7.96 -0.55 -11.58
C ALA A 209 -6.79 -1.42 -12.08
N VAL A 210 -6.93 -2.75 -11.97
CA VAL A 210 -5.93 -3.70 -12.48
C VAL A 210 -5.78 -3.59 -14.00
N ALA A 211 -6.88 -3.42 -14.74
CA ALA A 211 -6.85 -3.24 -16.19
C ALA A 211 -6.13 -1.94 -16.59
N GLU A 212 -6.38 -0.83 -15.90
CA GLU A 212 -5.67 0.43 -16.13
C GLU A 212 -4.17 0.30 -15.84
N MET A 213 -3.79 -0.42 -14.78
CA MET A 213 -2.38 -0.72 -14.48
C MET A 213 -1.70 -1.52 -15.60
N VAL A 214 -2.38 -2.52 -16.17
CA VAL A 214 -1.86 -3.28 -17.33
C VAL A 214 -1.81 -2.39 -18.58
N ARG A 215 -2.79 -1.51 -18.79
CA ARG A 215 -2.83 -0.60 -19.94
C ARG A 215 -1.62 0.33 -19.96
N VAL A 216 -1.27 0.94 -18.83
CA VAL A 216 -0.15 1.89 -18.73
C VAL A 216 1.23 1.23 -18.66
N LEU A 217 1.28 -0.09 -18.41
CA LEU A 217 2.51 -0.88 -18.44
C LEU A 217 2.95 -1.11 -19.89
N LYS A 218 4.22 -0.95 -20.21
CA LYS A 218 4.81 -1.24 -21.53
C LYS A 218 4.72 -2.73 -21.86
N PRO A 219 4.70 -3.12 -23.14
CA PRO A 219 4.98 -4.50 -23.55
C PRO A 219 6.31 -4.95 -22.92
N GLY A 220 6.33 -6.16 -22.35
CA GLY A 220 7.49 -6.68 -21.61
C GLY A 220 7.69 -6.08 -20.22
N GLY A 221 6.92 -5.07 -19.84
CA GLY A 221 6.95 -4.46 -18.52
C GLY A 221 6.41 -5.41 -17.45
N SER A 222 6.80 -5.18 -16.19
CA SER A 222 6.46 -6.04 -15.06
C SER A 222 5.53 -5.35 -14.05
N ILE A 223 4.65 -6.11 -13.42
CA ILE A 223 3.71 -5.60 -12.41
C ILE A 223 3.84 -6.39 -11.10
N ALA A 224 3.77 -5.71 -9.96
CA ALA A 224 3.56 -6.33 -8.64
C ALA A 224 2.41 -5.67 -7.89
N LEU A 225 1.46 -6.50 -7.45
CA LEU A 225 0.28 -6.10 -6.67
C LEU A 225 0.35 -6.74 -5.29
N VAL A 226 0.63 -5.95 -4.26
CA VAL A 226 0.71 -6.39 -2.86
C VAL A 226 -0.61 -6.09 -2.17
N ASP A 227 -1.29 -7.11 -1.64
CA ASP A 227 -2.57 -6.89 -0.97
C ASP A 227 -2.85 -7.94 0.13
N CYS A 228 -3.66 -7.57 1.12
CA CYS A 228 -4.16 -8.45 2.18
C CYS A 228 -5.49 -9.12 1.79
N ARG A 229 -6.18 -8.61 0.76
CA ARG A 229 -7.49 -9.10 0.30
C ARG A 229 -7.55 -9.16 -1.22
N HIS A 230 -8.49 -9.95 -1.74
CA HIS A 230 -8.81 -10.06 -3.17
C HIS A 230 -7.65 -10.43 -4.12
N VAL A 231 -6.46 -10.79 -3.62
CA VAL A 231 -5.29 -11.15 -4.44
C VAL A 231 -5.60 -12.19 -5.53
N ARG A 232 -6.36 -13.24 -5.20
CA ARG A 232 -6.78 -14.26 -6.17
C ARG A 232 -7.74 -13.73 -7.24
N GLU A 233 -8.55 -12.72 -6.90
CA GLU A 233 -9.43 -12.03 -7.85
C GLU A 233 -8.60 -11.26 -8.88
N TYR A 234 -7.52 -10.61 -8.45
CA TYR A 234 -6.60 -9.86 -9.31
C TYR A 234 -5.85 -10.82 -10.25
N ALA A 235 -5.24 -11.87 -9.70
CA ALA A 235 -4.52 -12.88 -10.48
C ALA A 235 -5.43 -13.54 -11.52
N GLY A 236 -6.62 -14.02 -11.12
CA GLY A 236 -7.56 -14.61 -12.07
C GLY A 236 -8.14 -13.62 -13.07
N HIS A 237 -8.17 -12.31 -12.77
CA HIS A 237 -8.52 -11.30 -13.77
C HIS A 237 -7.39 -11.11 -14.78
N LEU A 238 -6.16 -10.96 -14.32
CA LEU A 238 -4.96 -10.86 -15.15
C LEU A 238 -4.86 -12.05 -16.13
N GLU A 239 -4.98 -13.27 -15.62
CA GLU A 239 -4.97 -14.51 -16.42
C GLU A 239 -6.05 -14.51 -17.51
N ARG A 240 -7.30 -14.20 -17.16
CA ARG A 240 -8.43 -14.23 -18.10
C ARG A 240 -8.32 -13.21 -19.23
N THR A 241 -7.64 -12.09 -19.01
CA THR A 241 -7.55 -11.03 -20.04
C THR A 241 -6.52 -11.34 -21.12
N GLY A 242 -5.58 -12.27 -20.87
CA GLY A 242 -4.53 -12.63 -21.82
C GLY A 242 -3.47 -11.55 -22.07
N TRP A 243 -3.60 -10.32 -21.55
CA TRP A 243 -2.63 -9.24 -21.78
C TRP A 243 -1.30 -9.43 -21.05
N VAL A 244 -1.28 -10.32 -20.05
CA VAL A 244 -0.10 -10.63 -19.26
C VAL A 244 0.25 -12.12 -19.32
N THR A 245 1.50 -12.42 -19.03
CA THR A 245 2.07 -13.76 -18.87
C THR A 245 2.68 -13.89 -17.47
N GLU A 246 3.08 -15.11 -17.12
CA GLU A 246 3.83 -15.40 -15.89
C GLU A 246 3.11 -14.93 -14.62
N VAL A 247 1.78 -15.03 -14.60
CA VAL A 247 0.99 -14.67 -13.42
C VAL A 247 1.33 -15.64 -12.29
N ARG A 248 1.95 -15.12 -11.23
CA ARG A 248 2.28 -15.90 -10.03
C ARG A 248 1.80 -15.19 -8.78
N CYS A 249 1.33 -15.97 -7.81
CA CYS A 249 0.99 -15.47 -6.49
C CYS A 249 2.03 -15.96 -5.48
N SER A 250 2.55 -15.06 -4.64
CA SER A 250 3.41 -15.44 -3.55
C SER A 250 2.67 -16.32 -2.51
N PRO A 251 3.42 -17.09 -1.70
CA PRO A 251 2.93 -17.56 -0.41
C PRO A 251 2.42 -16.40 0.46
N VAL A 252 1.68 -16.73 1.51
CA VAL A 252 1.25 -15.74 2.50
C VAL A 252 2.48 -15.23 3.25
N ASP A 253 2.65 -13.91 3.31
CA ASP A 253 3.65 -13.27 4.18
C ASP A 253 3.02 -12.92 5.52
N TRP A 254 3.47 -13.61 6.56
CA TRP A 254 3.04 -13.46 7.94
C TRP A 254 3.80 -12.37 8.72
N ASN A 255 4.80 -11.73 8.10
CA ASN A 255 5.47 -10.57 8.69
C ASN A 255 4.60 -9.30 8.62
N MET A 256 3.51 -9.35 7.86
CA MET A 256 2.48 -8.32 7.81
C MET A 256 1.23 -8.73 8.60
N PHE A 257 0.56 -7.73 9.16
CA PHE A 257 -0.74 -7.89 9.78
C PHE A 257 -1.72 -6.83 9.21
N PRO A 258 -2.82 -7.24 8.54
CA PRO A 258 -3.13 -8.63 8.17
C PRO A 258 -2.10 -9.25 7.22
N PRO A 259 -2.00 -10.58 7.15
CA PRO A 259 -1.08 -11.25 6.23
C PRO A 259 -1.36 -10.88 4.78
N ILE A 260 -0.30 -10.72 3.98
CA ILE A 260 -0.41 -10.28 2.59
C ILE A 260 -0.01 -11.39 1.62
N ARG A 261 -0.36 -11.21 0.36
CA ARG A 261 0.24 -11.91 -0.78
C ARG A 261 0.57 -10.90 -1.86
N VAL A 262 1.42 -11.33 -2.79
CA VAL A 262 1.84 -10.52 -3.92
C VAL A 262 1.48 -11.25 -5.20
N VAL A 263 0.84 -10.55 -6.14
CA VAL A 263 0.70 -11.01 -7.53
C VAL A 263 1.82 -10.38 -8.35
N TYR A 264 2.55 -11.20 -9.08
CA TYR A 264 3.49 -10.74 -10.11
C TYR A 264 2.99 -11.17 -11.47
N ALA A 265 3.21 -10.34 -12.49
CA ALA A 265 2.97 -10.69 -13.88
C ALA A 265 3.84 -9.84 -14.81
N LYS A 266 3.94 -10.24 -16.08
CA LYS A 266 4.63 -9.49 -17.14
C LYS A 266 3.67 -9.19 -18.28
N LYS A 267 3.66 -7.98 -18.84
CA LYS A 267 2.84 -7.68 -20.02
C LYS A 267 3.43 -8.38 -21.25
N ARG A 268 2.58 -8.92 -22.12
CA ARG A 268 3.01 -9.53 -23.38
C ARG A 268 3.70 -8.51 -24.30
N ASP A 269 4.67 -8.98 -25.08
CA ASP A 269 5.45 -8.17 -26.03
C ASP A 269 4.69 -7.84 -27.35
N GLY A 270 3.41 -8.21 -27.47
CA GLY A 270 2.58 -7.99 -28.67
C GLY A 270 1.07 -7.97 -28.39
N PRO A 271 0.25 -7.60 -29.38
CA PRO A 271 -1.22 -7.59 -29.24
C PRO A 271 -1.75 -8.99 -28.96
N LEU A 272 -2.92 -9.07 -28.33
CA LEU A 272 -3.68 -10.33 -28.27
C LEU A 272 -3.86 -10.81 -29.71
N MET A 273 -3.44 -12.04 -30.02
CA MET A 273 -3.82 -12.65 -31.28
C MET A 273 -5.35 -12.73 -31.27
N GLU A 274 -6.00 -12.01 -32.20
CA GLU A 274 -7.43 -12.19 -32.44
C GLU A 274 -7.61 -13.67 -32.80
N GLU A 275 -8.40 -14.40 -32.01
CA GLU A 275 -8.88 -15.71 -32.41
C GLU A 275 -9.67 -15.51 -33.72
N VAL A 276 -9.09 -15.99 -34.82
CA VAL A 276 -9.71 -16.05 -36.15
C VAL A 276 -10.88 -17.03 -36.14
#